data_AF-A0A0A7FYD6-F1
#
_entry.id   AF-A0A0A7FYD6-F1
#
_cell.length_a   1.000
_cell.length_b   1.000
_cell.length_c   1.000
_cell.angle_alpha   90.00
_cell.angle_beta   90.00
_cell.angle_gamma   90.00
#
_symmetry.space_group_name_H-M   'P 1'
#
loop_
_entity.id
_entity.type
_entity.pdbx_description
1 polymer ?
#
loop_
_entity_poly.entity_id
_entity_poly.type
_entity_poly.pdbx_seq_one_letter_code
_entity_poly.pdbx_strand_id
1 'polypeptide(L)'
;MKNIILSELDRMIKSRKNRWLIIISIGIFILLAFYIRVYNVGFYDPKITTSLNSLNTPPFIIREFHLFLLFIFCPMIFIESFNHEMTSGAYRMYLTRGYKKIDYIISKFISAVIFTGVFMLILYVIGTLFGCFFINKVSETTFFYTGINYTLKGALLYNLKFYLLEYLIVIAMFGICSILSLFSKNSIIAYILSVAVCVGFIYINSAFDFFLTSTKTIFDVLAFRNNTFIPICIIIIVVTVISSISVFKNKDYLN
;
A
#
# COMPACT_ATOMS: atom_id res chain seq x y z
N MET A 1 19.07 -15.67 6.22
CA MET A 1 17.97 -14.72 5.90
C MET A 1 17.95 -14.27 4.44
N LYS A 2 19.05 -13.72 3.87
CA LYS A 2 19.08 -13.22 2.48
C LYS A 2 18.48 -14.18 1.44
N ASN A 3 18.87 -15.46 1.48
CA ASN A 3 18.38 -16.46 0.52
C ASN A 3 16.88 -16.75 0.66
N ILE A 4 16.33 -16.65 1.88
CA ILE A 4 14.89 -16.81 2.13
C ILE A 4 14.12 -15.63 1.55
N ILE A 5 14.61 -14.40 1.76
CA ILE A 5 14.02 -13.19 1.20
C ILE A 5 14.00 -13.25 -0.33
N LEU A 6 15.13 -13.62 -0.95
CA LEU A 6 15.21 -13.75 -2.41
C LEU A 6 14.26 -14.82 -2.94
N SER A 7 14.15 -15.96 -2.25
CA SER A 7 13.22 -17.03 -2.61
C SER A 7 11.76 -16.59 -2.53
N GLU A 8 11.38 -15.86 -1.48
CA GLU A 8 10.02 -15.34 -1.30
C GLU A 8 9.69 -14.25 -2.34
N LEU A 9 10.65 -13.35 -2.64
CA LEU A 9 10.51 -12.36 -3.72
C LEU A 9 10.32 -13.02 -5.09
N ASP A 10 11.17 -13.99 -5.42
CA ASP A 10 11.07 -14.76 -6.66
C ASP A 10 9.72 -15.44 -6.80
N ARG A 11 9.20 -16.01 -5.71
CA ARG A 11 7.87 -16.61 -5.68
C ARG A 11 6.78 -15.57 -5.93
N MET A 12 6.85 -14.41 -5.27
CA MET A 12 5.86 -13.35 -5.45
C MET A 12 5.84 -12.83 -6.88
N ILE A 13 7.00 -12.71 -7.52
CA ILE A 13 7.14 -12.25 -8.92
C ILE A 13 6.65 -13.32 -9.91
N LYS A 14 7.02 -14.59 -9.69
CA LYS A 14 6.69 -15.70 -10.60
C LYS A 14 5.24 -16.20 -10.45
N SER A 15 4.55 -15.87 -9.36
CA SER A 15 3.14 -16.23 -9.19
C SER A 15 2.31 -15.63 -10.32
N ARG A 16 1.64 -16.51 -11.09
CA ARG A 16 0.78 -16.12 -12.21
C ARG A 16 -0.32 -15.15 -11.76
N LYS A 17 -0.87 -15.35 -10.55
CA LYS A 17 -1.92 -14.51 -9.96
C LYS A 17 -1.41 -13.10 -9.69
N ASN A 18 -0.27 -12.98 -9.00
CA ASN A 18 0.35 -11.68 -8.72
C ASN A 18 0.74 -10.94 -9.99
N ARG A 19 1.26 -11.65 -11.01
CA ARG A 19 1.60 -11.03 -12.29
C ARG A 19 0.39 -10.43 -12.99
N TRP A 20 -0.71 -11.18 -13.09
CA TRP A 20 -1.96 -10.67 -13.65
C TRP A 20 -2.52 -9.51 -12.84
N LEU A 21 -2.48 -9.63 -11.50
CA LEU A 21 -2.93 -8.57 -10.61
C LEU A 21 -2.13 -7.28 -10.84
N ILE A 22 -0.80 -7.33 -10.93
CA ILE A 22 0.03 -6.15 -11.23
C ILE A 22 -0.35 -5.54 -12.59
N ILE A 23 -0.49 -6.36 -13.63
CA ILE A 23 -0.85 -5.87 -14.98
C ILE A 23 -2.20 -5.18 -14.97
N ILE A 24 -3.21 -5.80 -14.34
CA ILE A 24 -4.55 -5.25 -14.20
C ILE A 24 -4.51 -3.95 -13.38
N SER A 25 -3.79 -3.94 -12.26
CA SER A 25 -3.60 -2.76 -11.43
C SER A 25 -3.00 -1.58 -12.18
N ILE A 26 -1.96 -1.82 -12.98
CA ILE A 26 -1.34 -0.79 -13.82
C ILE A 26 -2.33 -0.30 -14.87
N GLY A 27 -3.08 -1.20 -15.50
CA GLY A 27 -4.14 -0.84 -16.45
C GLY A 27 -5.21 0.05 -15.83
N ILE A 28 -5.71 -0.32 -14.64
CA ILE A 28 -6.68 0.47 -13.87
C ILE A 28 -6.09 1.83 -13.51
N PHE A 29 -4.85 1.89 -13.04
CA PHE A 29 -4.18 3.14 -12.69
C PHE A 29 -4.09 4.10 -13.89
N ILE A 30 -3.75 3.58 -15.08
CA ILE A 30 -3.72 4.38 -16.31
C ILE A 30 -5.13 4.84 -16.71
N LEU A 31 -6.14 3.98 -16.62
CA LEU A 31 -7.53 4.34 -16.89
C LEU A 31 -8.02 5.46 -15.95
N LEU A 32 -7.68 5.38 -14.66
CA LEU A 32 -7.98 6.42 -13.68
C LEU A 32 -7.24 7.73 -13.99
N ALA A 33 -6.00 7.65 -14.49
CA ALA A 33 -5.27 8.84 -14.93
C ALA A 33 -5.99 9.54 -16.10
N PHE A 34 -6.51 8.78 -17.07
CA PHE A 34 -7.36 9.32 -18.15
C PHE A 34 -8.69 9.87 -17.63
N TYR A 35 -9.34 9.18 -16.69
CA TYR A 35 -10.58 9.67 -16.07
C TYR A 35 -10.37 11.05 -15.43
N ILE A 36 -9.33 11.20 -14.61
CA ILE A 36 -9.01 12.46 -13.95
C ILE A 36 -8.72 13.58 -14.98
N ARG A 37 -8.05 13.26 -16.09
CA ARG A 37 -7.78 14.22 -17.17
C ARG A 37 -9.06 14.80 -17.77
N VAL A 38 -10.13 14.02 -17.91
CA VAL A 38 -11.40 14.49 -18.49
C VAL A 38 -12.01 15.61 -17.65
N TYR A 39 -11.96 15.48 -16.32
CA TYR A 39 -12.52 16.49 -15.40
C TYR A 39 -11.53 17.62 -15.09
N ASN A 40 -10.22 17.37 -15.22
CA ASN A 40 -9.13 18.32 -15.00
C ASN A 40 -9.13 19.01 -13.62
N VAL A 41 -9.74 18.36 -12.61
CA VAL A 41 -9.90 18.87 -11.25
C VAL A 41 -9.35 17.87 -10.23
N GLY A 42 -8.46 18.35 -9.37
CA GLY A 42 -8.01 17.69 -8.16
C GLY A 42 -8.84 18.13 -6.96
N PHE A 43 -9.13 17.21 -6.04
CA PHE A 43 -9.93 17.49 -4.83
C PHE A 43 -9.08 17.24 -3.57
N TYR A 44 -9.19 18.16 -2.62
CA TYR A 44 -8.70 17.99 -1.26
C TYR A 44 -9.82 17.46 -0.34
N ASP A 45 -11.00 18.07 -0.44
CA ASP A 45 -12.27 17.72 0.21
C ASP A 45 -13.37 18.01 -0.84
N PRO A 46 -14.63 17.52 -0.71
CA PRO A 46 -15.70 17.83 -1.67
C PRO A 46 -15.93 19.33 -1.90
N LYS A 47 -15.46 20.19 -0.99
CA LYS A 47 -15.59 21.65 -1.05
C LYS A 47 -14.35 22.37 -1.60
N ILE A 48 -13.19 21.71 -1.64
CA ILE A 48 -11.90 22.36 -1.91
C ILE A 48 -11.22 21.66 -3.08
N THR A 49 -11.16 22.36 -4.19
CA THR A 49 -10.65 21.85 -5.47
C THR A 49 -9.48 22.68 -5.99
N THR A 50 -8.64 22.05 -6.82
CA THR A 50 -7.56 22.72 -7.57
C THR A 50 -7.55 22.23 -9.00
N SER A 51 -7.16 23.10 -9.94
CA SER A 51 -6.95 22.70 -11.33
C SER A 51 -5.72 21.80 -11.44
N LEU A 52 -5.80 20.78 -12.27
CA LEU A 52 -4.67 19.89 -12.52
C LEU A 52 -3.67 20.52 -13.46
N ASN A 53 -2.41 20.23 -13.19
CA ASN A 53 -1.26 20.63 -13.99
C ASN A 53 -0.23 19.50 -14.02
N SER A 54 0.78 19.63 -14.88
CA SER A 54 1.79 18.58 -15.08
C SER A 54 2.54 18.16 -13.81
N LEU A 55 2.66 19.04 -12.80
CA LEU A 55 3.44 18.76 -11.59
C LEU A 55 2.59 18.29 -10.39
N ASN A 56 1.30 18.61 -10.32
CA ASN A 56 0.43 18.25 -9.18
C ASN A 56 -0.48 17.04 -9.46
N THR A 57 -0.51 16.53 -10.69
CA THR A 57 -1.37 15.41 -11.10
C THR A 57 -1.10 14.08 -10.38
N PRO A 58 0.16 13.65 -10.11
CA PRO A 58 0.43 12.29 -9.62
C PRO A 58 -0.24 11.92 -8.28
N PRO A 59 -0.32 12.81 -7.27
CA PRO A 59 -1.09 12.59 -6.04
C PRO A 59 -2.59 12.34 -6.25
N PHE A 60 -3.19 12.95 -7.27
CA PHE A 60 -4.62 12.77 -7.54
C PHE A 60 -4.92 11.44 -8.23
N ILE A 61 -4.00 10.93 -9.07
CA ILE A 61 -4.16 9.60 -9.68
C ILE A 61 -4.12 8.52 -8.60
N ILE A 62 -3.15 8.59 -7.69
CA ILE A 62 -3.04 7.59 -6.62
C ILE A 62 -4.22 7.67 -5.64
N ARG A 63 -4.83 8.85 -5.44
CA ARG A 63 -6.08 8.96 -4.68
C ARG A 63 -7.18 8.11 -5.27
N GLU A 64 -7.47 8.25 -6.56
CA GLU A 64 -8.55 7.46 -7.19
C GLU A 64 -8.23 5.96 -7.13
N PHE A 65 -6.94 5.63 -7.17
CA PHE A 65 -6.47 4.26 -7.06
C PHE A 65 -6.46 3.73 -5.62
N HIS A 66 -6.55 4.59 -4.59
CA HIS A 66 -6.38 4.23 -3.18
C HIS A 66 -7.32 3.11 -2.72
N LEU A 67 -8.61 3.22 -3.02
CA LEU A 67 -9.60 2.21 -2.61
C LEU A 67 -9.32 0.86 -3.25
N PHE A 68 -8.97 0.86 -4.54
CA PHE A 68 -8.57 -0.36 -5.24
C PHE A 68 -7.28 -0.94 -4.63
N LEU A 69 -6.30 -0.08 -4.35
CA LEU A 69 -5.03 -0.47 -3.75
C LEU A 69 -5.25 -1.14 -2.40
N LEU A 70 -6.03 -0.51 -1.52
CA LEU A 70 -6.19 -0.95 -0.14
C LEU A 70 -7.12 -2.16 0.00
N PHE A 71 -8.23 -2.19 -0.73
CA PHE A 71 -9.26 -3.23 -0.55
C PHE A 71 -9.14 -4.40 -1.52
N ILE A 72 -8.48 -4.24 -2.66
CA ILE A 72 -8.35 -5.31 -3.66
C ILE A 72 -6.89 -5.76 -3.76
N PHE A 73 -5.98 -4.86 -4.13
CA PHE A 73 -4.60 -5.21 -4.43
C PHE A 73 -3.84 -5.74 -3.19
N CYS A 74 -3.86 -4.97 -2.10
CA CYS A 74 -3.14 -5.32 -0.88
C CYS A 74 -3.63 -6.66 -0.29
N PRO A 75 -4.93 -6.86 -0.04
CA PRO A 75 -5.39 -8.09 0.59
C PRO A 75 -5.12 -9.32 -0.29
N MET A 76 -5.28 -9.21 -1.62
CA MET A 76 -4.99 -10.33 -2.52
C MET A 76 -3.52 -10.78 -2.43
N ILE A 77 -2.57 -9.85 -2.53
CA ILE A 77 -1.12 -10.20 -2.52
C ILE A 77 -0.70 -10.71 -1.15
N PHE A 78 -1.11 -10.00 -0.11
CA PHE A 78 -0.63 -10.28 1.24
C PHE A 78 -1.20 -11.58 1.78
N ILE A 79 -2.49 -11.81 1.61
CA ILE A 79 -3.14 -13.02 2.11
C ILE A 79 -2.67 -14.24 1.31
N GLU A 80 -2.48 -14.13 -0.01
CA GLU A 80 -1.91 -15.22 -0.79
C GLU A 80 -0.51 -15.60 -0.28
N SER A 81 0.33 -14.60 0.05
CA SER A 81 1.69 -14.85 0.54
C SER A 81 1.75 -15.64 1.86
N PHE A 82 0.76 -15.48 2.74
CA PHE A 82 0.70 -16.21 4.02
C PHE A 82 -0.09 -17.53 3.91
N ASN A 83 -1.18 -17.57 3.14
CA ASN A 83 -2.03 -18.76 3.03
C ASN A 83 -1.56 -19.79 2.00
N HIS A 84 -0.69 -19.41 1.06
CA HIS A 84 -0.13 -20.34 0.09
C HIS A 84 0.58 -21.52 0.76
N GLU A 85 1.26 -21.32 1.89
CA GLU A 85 1.94 -22.41 2.59
C GLU A 85 1.03 -23.35 3.35
N MET A 86 -0.04 -22.81 3.94
CA MET A 86 -1.04 -23.64 4.63
C MET A 86 -1.74 -24.58 3.65
N THR A 87 -1.86 -24.17 2.39
CA THR A 87 -2.55 -24.92 1.32
C THR A 87 -1.62 -25.81 0.50
N SER A 88 -0.37 -25.39 0.25
CA SER A 88 0.60 -26.13 -0.59
C SER A 88 1.48 -27.13 0.17
N GLY A 89 1.48 -27.11 1.51
CA GLY A 89 2.38 -27.94 2.32
C GLY A 89 3.86 -27.50 2.27
N ALA A 90 4.17 -26.40 1.57
CA ALA A 90 5.53 -25.84 1.46
C ALA A 90 6.16 -25.51 2.83
N TYR A 91 5.34 -25.28 3.85
CA TYR A 91 5.81 -25.10 5.23
C TYR A 91 6.63 -26.30 5.75
N ARG A 92 6.26 -27.53 5.37
CA ARG A 92 7.00 -28.75 5.77
C ARG A 92 8.41 -28.77 5.18
N MET A 93 8.55 -28.33 3.93
CA MET A 93 9.86 -28.26 3.24
C MET A 93 10.80 -27.21 3.84
N TYR A 94 10.26 -26.14 4.41
CA TYR A 94 11.07 -25.14 5.11
C TYR A 94 11.51 -25.62 6.49
N LEU A 95 10.62 -26.28 7.25
CA LEU A 95 10.97 -26.84 8.56
C LEU A 95 12.07 -27.92 8.48
N THR A 96 12.09 -28.72 7.41
CA THR A 96 13.13 -29.75 7.22
C THR A 96 14.54 -29.19 6.97
N ARG A 97 14.67 -27.90 6.64
CA ARG A 97 15.97 -27.26 6.30
C ARG A 97 16.66 -26.56 7.47
N GLY A 98 16.14 -26.69 8.70
CA GLY A 98 16.79 -26.17 9.92
C GLY A 98 16.73 -24.64 10.09
N TYR A 99 15.88 -23.94 9.34
CA TYR A 99 15.69 -22.49 9.53
C TYR A 99 14.82 -22.19 10.76
N LYS A 100 15.14 -21.09 11.47
CA LYS A 100 14.30 -20.62 12.58
C LYS A 100 12.95 -20.11 12.05
N LYS A 101 11.84 -20.46 12.71
CA LYS A 101 10.48 -19.98 12.38
C LYS A 101 10.41 -18.43 12.29
N ILE A 102 11.15 -17.73 13.15
CA ILE A 102 11.17 -16.26 13.21
C ILE A 102 11.85 -15.66 11.97
N ASP A 103 13.00 -16.20 11.57
CA ASP A 103 13.73 -15.73 10.38
C ASP A 103 12.87 -15.87 9.12
N TYR A 104 12.03 -16.89 9.10
CA TYR A 104 11.11 -17.15 8.00
C TYR A 104 10.00 -16.10 7.89
N ILE A 105 9.26 -15.84 8.97
CA ILE A 105 8.18 -14.85 8.96
C ILE A 105 8.72 -13.43 8.73
N ILE A 106 9.88 -13.07 9.31
CA ILE A 106 10.54 -11.79 9.05
C ILE A 106 10.91 -11.67 7.57
N SER A 107 11.40 -12.75 6.95
CA SER A 107 11.73 -12.73 5.52
C SER A 107 10.50 -12.50 4.65
N LYS A 108 9.32 -13.00 5.02
CA LYS A 108 8.05 -12.68 4.35
C LYS A 108 7.69 -11.21 4.46
N PHE A 109 7.81 -10.64 5.67
CA PHE A 109 7.54 -9.22 5.89
C PHE A 109 8.44 -8.36 5.00
N ILE A 110 9.75 -8.60 5.02
CA ILE A 110 10.72 -7.86 4.20
C ILE A 110 10.43 -8.03 2.70
N SER A 111 10.13 -9.24 2.25
CA SER A 111 9.87 -9.51 0.82
C SER A 111 8.61 -8.78 0.34
N ALA A 112 7.54 -8.80 1.13
CA ALA A 112 6.30 -8.10 0.79
C ALA A 112 6.49 -6.58 0.78
N VAL A 113 7.21 -6.03 1.77
CA VAL A 113 7.57 -4.60 1.83
C VAL A 113 8.36 -4.19 0.58
N ILE A 114 9.41 -4.93 0.22
CA ILE A 114 10.20 -4.64 -1.00
C ILE A 114 9.32 -4.72 -2.25
N PHE A 115 8.51 -5.78 -2.38
CA PHE A 115 7.66 -6.00 -3.55
C PHE A 115 6.66 -4.85 -3.76
N THR A 116 5.95 -4.45 -2.70
CA THR A 116 4.98 -3.35 -2.80
C THR A 116 5.65 -1.99 -2.90
N GLY A 117 6.85 -1.81 -2.33
CA GLY A 117 7.65 -0.60 -2.49
C GLY A 117 8.06 -0.37 -3.94
N VAL A 118 8.55 -1.41 -4.61
CA VAL A 118 8.85 -1.36 -6.05
C VAL A 118 7.59 -1.07 -6.87
N PHE A 119 6.46 -1.69 -6.54
CA PHE A 119 5.19 -1.43 -7.22
C PHE A 119 4.74 0.03 -7.07
N MET A 120 4.79 0.60 -5.86
CA MET A 120 4.46 2.01 -5.62
C MET A 120 5.39 2.98 -6.36
N LEU A 121 6.69 2.65 -6.46
CA LEU A 121 7.64 3.42 -7.26
C LEU A 121 7.29 3.39 -8.75
N ILE A 122 6.87 2.24 -9.27
CA ILE A 122 6.40 2.12 -10.66
C ILE A 122 5.17 3.00 -10.89
N LEU A 123 4.19 2.98 -9.98
CA LEU A 123 3.01 3.85 -10.07
C LEU A 123 3.37 5.33 -10.03
N TYR A 124 4.33 5.72 -9.18
CA TYR A 124 4.85 7.08 -9.12
C TYR A 124 5.47 7.52 -10.46
N VAL A 125 6.31 6.67 -11.06
CA VAL A 125 6.91 6.95 -12.38
C VAL A 125 5.82 7.05 -13.46
N ILE A 126 4.83 6.16 -13.47
CA ILE A 126 3.73 6.22 -14.45
C ILE A 126 2.91 7.50 -14.27
N GLY A 127 2.55 7.85 -13.04
CA GLY A 127 1.76 9.04 -12.74
C GLY A 127 2.50 10.34 -13.10
N THR A 128 3.80 10.42 -12.84
CA THR A 128 4.63 11.57 -13.23
C THR A 128 4.79 11.70 -14.74
N LEU A 129 5.03 10.58 -15.44
CA LEU A 129 5.08 10.58 -16.91
C LEU A 129 3.73 11.00 -17.51
N PHE A 130 2.62 10.50 -16.95
CA PHE A 130 1.29 10.86 -17.40
C PHE A 130 1.03 12.37 -17.27
N GLY A 131 1.35 12.95 -16.11
CA GLY A 131 1.24 14.40 -15.89
C GLY A 131 2.08 15.22 -16.88
N CYS A 132 3.28 14.76 -17.21
CA CYS A 132 4.19 15.45 -18.14
C CYS A 132 3.69 15.44 -19.60
N PHE A 133 3.10 14.32 -20.04
CA PHE A 133 2.69 14.13 -21.44
C PHE A 133 1.26 14.59 -21.75
N PHE A 134 0.32 14.41 -20.81
CA PHE A 134 -1.12 14.55 -21.11
C PHE A 134 -1.80 15.75 -20.46
N ILE A 135 -1.14 16.42 -19.51
CA ILE A 135 -1.68 17.57 -18.76
C ILE A 135 -0.91 18.85 -19.12
N ASN A 136 -1.55 20.00 -18.95
CA ASN A 136 -0.96 21.32 -19.22
C ASN A 136 0.35 21.51 -18.44
N LYS A 137 1.41 21.89 -19.18
CA LYS A 137 2.75 22.12 -18.64
C LYS A 137 2.80 23.45 -17.91
N VAL A 138 3.30 23.42 -16.68
CA VAL A 138 3.49 24.62 -15.86
C VAL A 138 4.88 24.59 -15.22
N SER A 139 5.50 25.76 -15.08
CA SER A 139 6.83 25.93 -14.46
C SER A 139 6.79 25.83 -12.93
N GLU A 140 5.69 26.26 -12.31
CA GLU A 140 5.49 26.30 -10.87
C GLU A 140 4.07 25.87 -10.48
N THR A 141 3.95 25.24 -9.30
CA THR A 141 2.66 24.75 -8.81
C THR A 141 2.55 24.88 -7.31
N THR A 142 1.33 25.11 -6.82
CA THR A 142 1.02 25.14 -5.39
C THR A 142 0.28 23.87 -4.98
N PHE A 143 0.64 23.35 -3.82
CA PHE A 143 -0.09 22.26 -3.16
C PHE A 143 -0.94 22.81 -2.01
N PHE A 144 -2.00 22.08 -1.65
CA PHE A 144 -2.95 22.53 -0.62
C PHE A 144 -2.26 22.88 0.70
N TYR A 145 -2.68 24.00 1.30
CA TYR A 145 -2.26 24.49 2.63
C TYR A 145 -0.76 24.72 2.85
N THR A 146 0.06 24.67 1.79
CA THR A 146 1.50 24.96 1.89
C THR A 146 1.81 26.45 1.72
N GLY A 147 1.05 27.17 0.91
CA GLY A 147 1.31 28.58 0.58
C GLY A 147 2.62 28.83 -0.18
N ILE A 148 3.29 27.77 -0.64
CA ILE A 148 4.60 27.81 -1.29
C ILE A 148 4.46 27.42 -2.76
N ASN A 149 5.09 28.17 -3.65
CA ASN A 149 5.25 27.79 -5.05
C ASN A 149 6.38 26.78 -5.18
N TYR A 150 6.07 25.60 -5.73
CA TYR A 150 7.05 24.57 -6.00
C TYR A 150 7.47 24.62 -7.46
N THR A 151 8.78 24.76 -7.69
CA THR A 151 9.40 24.51 -8.99
C THR A 151 9.39 23.01 -9.30
N LEU A 152 9.76 22.62 -10.52
CA LEU A 152 9.79 21.21 -10.98
C LEU A 152 10.43 20.24 -9.98
N LYS A 153 11.64 20.56 -9.47
CA LYS A 153 12.33 19.69 -8.49
C LYS A 153 11.57 19.58 -7.17
N GLY A 154 11.05 20.71 -6.68
CA GLY A 154 10.26 20.76 -5.46
C GLY A 154 8.98 19.94 -5.57
N ALA A 155 8.29 20.04 -6.70
CA ALA A 155 7.03 19.32 -6.93
C ALA A 155 7.24 17.81 -7.08
N LEU A 156 8.31 17.37 -7.75
CA LEU A 156 8.66 15.94 -7.82
C LEU A 156 8.95 15.37 -6.42
N LEU A 157 9.71 16.09 -5.60
CA LEU A 157 9.99 15.67 -4.22
C LEU A 157 8.71 15.66 -3.35
N TYR A 158 7.82 16.63 -3.54
CA TYR A 158 6.53 16.67 -2.85
C TYR A 158 5.67 15.45 -3.21
N ASN A 159 5.55 15.14 -4.50
CA ASN A 159 4.82 13.97 -4.97
C ASN A 159 5.43 12.66 -4.45
N LEU A 160 6.76 12.56 -4.41
CA LEU A 160 7.43 11.39 -3.83
C LEU A 160 7.09 11.24 -2.34
N LYS A 161 7.11 12.33 -1.55
CA LYS A 161 6.68 12.30 -0.15
C LYS A 161 5.23 11.85 0.00
N PHE A 162 4.34 12.31 -0.89
CA PHE A 162 2.95 11.87 -0.91
C PHE A 162 2.85 10.34 -1.11
N TYR A 163 3.57 9.78 -2.10
CA TYR A 163 3.58 8.34 -2.36
C TYR A 163 4.21 7.55 -1.21
N LEU A 164 5.20 8.10 -0.50
CA LEU A 164 5.78 7.47 0.68
C LEU A 164 4.79 7.40 1.86
N LEU A 165 3.97 8.44 2.06
CA LEU A 165 2.92 8.43 3.08
C LEU A 165 1.79 7.47 2.71
N GLU A 166 1.40 7.41 1.44
CA GLU A 166 0.46 6.40 0.94
C GLU A 166 1.01 4.97 1.13
N TYR A 167 2.30 4.77 0.84
CA TYR A 167 2.98 3.50 1.06
C TYR A 167 3.01 3.09 2.54
N LEU A 168 3.07 4.05 3.47
CA LEU A 168 2.94 3.76 4.91
C LEU A 168 1.58 3.13 5.24
N ILE A 169 0.50 3.58 4.59
CA ILE A 169 -0.85 2.99 4.72
C ILE A 169 -0.86 1.56 4.16
N VAL A 170 -0.21 1.33 3.02
CA VAL A 170 -0.05 0.00 2.43
C VAL A 170 0.66 -0.97 3.38
N ILE A 171 1.72 -0.53 4.07
CA ILE A 171 2.41 -1.37 5.07
C ILE A 171 1.53 -1.60 6.31
N ALA A 172 0.76 -0.61 6.75
CA ALA A 172 -0.20 -0.81 7.84
C ALA A 172 -1.26 -1.86 7.46
N MET A 173 -1.79 -1.79 6.23
CA MET A 173 -2.72 -2.78 5.70
C MET A 173 -2.10 -4.17 5.59
N PHE A 174 -0.84 -4.23 5.16
CA PHE A 174 -0.08 -5.49 5.14
C PHE A 174 -0.02 -6.15 6.52
N GLY A 175 0.27 -5.36 7.55
CA GLY A 175 0.22 -5.81 8.93
C GLY A 175 -1.11 -6.45 9.30
N ILE A 176 -2.22 -5.78 9.01
CA ILE A 176 -3.58 -6.28 9.27
C ILE A 176 -3.85 -7.58 8.49
N CYS A 177 -3.51 -7.64 7.20
CA CYS A 177 -3.66 -8.85 6.40
C CYS A 177 -2.82 -10.02 6.94
N SER A 178 -1.60 -9.74 7.41
CA SER A 178 -0.69 -10.77 7.94
C SER A 178 -1.27 -11.48 9.15
N ILE A 179 -1.76 -10.74 10.16
CA ILE A 179 -2.30 -11.36 11.37
C ILE A 179 -3.59 -12.14 11.08
N LEU A 180 -4.47 -11.61 10.23
CA LEU A 180 -5.74 -12.25 9.90
C LEU A 180 -5.58 -13.50 9.04
N SER A 181 -4.62 -13.48 8.12
CA SER A 181 -4.25 -14.66 7.33
C SER A 181 -3.66 -15.75 8.22
N LEU A 182 -2.89 -15.38 9.24
CA LEU A 182 -2.41 -16.36 10.21
C LEU A 182 -3.54 -16.96 11.03
N PHE A 183 -4.60 -16.22 11.39
CA PHE A 183 -5.73 -16.81 12.11
C PHE A 183 -6.64 -17.67 11.23
N SER A 184 -6.76 -17.37 9.94
CA SER A 184 -7.75 -17.97 9.05
C SER A 184 -7.14 -19.02 8.11
N LYS A 185 -7.57 -20.28 8.21
CA LYS A 185 -7.12 -21.34 7.28
C LYS A 185 -7.56 -21.11 5.82
N ASN A 186 -8.63 -20.34 5.60
CA ASN A 186 -9.17 -20.04 4.28
C ASN A 186 -8.82 -18.60 3.85
N SER A 187 -8.20 -18.47 2.67
CA SER A 187 -7.83 -17.18 2.08
C SER A 187 -9.01 -16.22 1.85
N ILE A 188 -10.20 -16.74 1.53
CA ILE A 188 -11.39 -15.91 1.31
C ILE A 188 -11.87 -15.30 2.63
N ILE A 189 -11.86 -16.09 3.71
CA ILE A 189 -12.25 -15.62 5.05
C ILE A 189 -11.26 -14.56 5.56
N ALA A 190 -9.95 -14.80 5.38
CA ALA A 190 -8.93 -13.81 5.73
C ALA A 190 -9.14 -12.48 4.98
N TYR A 191 -9.55 -12.55 3.71
CA TYR A 191 -9.80 -11.36 2.89
C TYR A 191 -10.98 -10.56 3.44
N ILE A 192 -12.13 -11.22 3.63
CA ILE A 192 -13.34 -10.57 4.15
C ILE A 192 -13.07 -9.95 5.53
N LEU A 193 -12.37 -10.68 6.40
CA LEU A 193 -11.98 -10.16 7.72
C LEU A 193 -11.07 -8.94 7.62
N SER A 194 -10.10 -8.92 6.69
CA SER A 194 -9.20 -7.77 6.54
C SER A 194 -9.93 -6.50 6.14
N VAL A 195 -10.88 -6.62 5.20
CA VAL A 195 -11.74 -5.49 4.81
C VAL A 195 -12.65 -5.07 5.97
N ALA A 196 -13.28 -6.03 6.66
CA ALA A 196 -14.16 -5.77 7.79
C ALA A 196 -13.45 -5.06 8.95
N VAL A 197 -12.21 -5.43 9.25
CA VAL A 197 -11.40 -4.77 10.29
C VAL A 197 -11.06 -3.34 9.91
N CYS A 198 -10.65 -3.07 8.66
CA CYS A 198 -10.38 -1.71 8.19
C CYS A 198 -11.63 -0.83 8.24
N VAL A 199 -12.76 -1.34 7.75
CA VAL A 199 -14.05 -0.63 7.84
C VAL A 199 -14.46 -0.43 9.29
N GLY A 200 -14.27 -1.43 10.16
CA GLY A 200 -14.55 -1.34 11.59
C GLY A 200 -13.74 -0.25 12.29
N PHE A 201 -12.45 -0.09 11.94
CA PHE A 201 -11.63 0.98 12.51
C PHE A 201 -12.14 2.38 12.19
N ILE A 202 -12.68 2.60 10.99
CA ILE A 202 -13.26 3.88 10.58
C ILE A 202 -14.43 4.26 11.50
N TYR A 203 -15.28 3.29 11.87
CA TYR A 203 -16.40 3.54 12.79
C TYR A 203 -15.99 3.77 14.24
N ILE A 204 -14.81 3.29 14.66
CA ILE A 204 -14.32 3.46 16.03
C ILE A 204 -13.77 4.87 16.24
N ASN A 205 -13.00 5.39 15.27
CA ASN A 205 -12.37 6.70 15.40
C ASN A 205 -12.07 7.32 14.01
N SER A 206 -12.40 8.60 13.85
CA SER A 206 -12.12 9.36 12.61
C SER A 206 -10.63 9.46 12.27
N ALA A 207 -9.74 9.20 13.23
CA ALA A 207 -8.31 9.08 12.97
C ALA A 207 -7.96 7.97 11.96
N PHE A 208 -8.86 7.00 11.74
CA PHE A 208 -8.69 5.90 10.77
C PHE A 208 -9.33 6.16 9.40
N ASP A 209 -9.89 7.35 9.16
CA ASP A 209 -10.52 7.72 7.88
C ASP A 209 -9.57 7.59 6.68
N PHE A 210 -8.25 7.58 6.92
CA PHE A 210 -7.23 7.37 5.89
C PHE A 210 -7.30 5.99 5.21
N PHE A 211 -8.01 5.01 5.78
CA PHE A 211 -8.29 3.74 5.10
C PHE A 211 -9.35 3.87 3.99
N LEU A 212 -10.13 4.94 3.97
CA LEU A 212 -11.15 5.17 2.94
C LEU A 212 -10.80 6.37 2.06
N THR A 213 -10.29 7.44 2.67
CA THR A 213 -9.81 8.64 1.96
C THR A 213 -8.44 9.07 2.46
N SER A 214 -7.39 8.68 1.74
CA SER A 214 -6.00 9.02 2.12
C SER A 214 -5.60 10.46 1.80
N THR A 215 -6.27 11.11 0.86
CA THR A 215 -5.80 12.39 0.30
C THR A 215 -5.76 13.53 1.29
N LYS A 216 -6.85 13.72 2.02
CA LYS A 216 -6.96 14.80 3.01
C LYS A 216 -5.92 14.62 4.12
N THR A 217 -5.83 13.40 4.66
CA THR A 217 -4.89 13.09 5.73
C THR A 217 -3.44 13.24 5.29
N ILE A 218 -3.08 12.78 4.08
CA ILE A 218 -1.71 12.93 3.55
C ILE A 218 -1.38 14.40 3.29
N PHE A 219 -2.27 15.18 2.68
CA PHE A 219 -2.02 16.61 2.47
C PHE A 219 -1.93 17.38 3.79
N ASP A 220 -2.76 17.06 4.79
CA ASP A 220 -2.68 17.63 6.14
C ASP A 220 -1.34 17.32 6.81
N VAL A 221 -0.81 16.09 6.65
CA VAL A 221 0.51 15.72 7.17
C VAL A 221 1.62 16.50 6.46
N LEU A 222 1.56 16.62 5.13
CA LEU A 222 2.54 17.37 4.35
C LEU A 222 2.49 18.88 4.60
N ALA A 223 1.35 19.39 5.06
CA ALA A 223 1.16 20.77 5.50
C ALA A 223 1.43 20.97 7.01
N PHE A 224 1.94 19.95 7.72
CA PHE A 224 2.21 19.97 9.17
C PHE A 224 0.98 20.26 10.06
N ARG A 225 -0.22 19.94 9.57
CA ARG A 225 -1.49 20.11 10.29
C ARG A 225 -1.92 18.84 11.03
N ASN A 226 -1.44 17.68 10.61
CA ASN A 226 -1.74 16.40 11.24
C ASN A 226 -0.46 15.66 11.61
N ASN A 227 -0.19 15.59 12.92
CA ASN A 227 0.97 14.89 13.48
C ASN A 227 0.63 13.50 14.04
N THR A 228 -0.65 13.11 14.06
CA THR A 228 -1.12 11.85 14.66
C THR A 228 -1.12 10.69 13.67
N PHE A 229 -1.25 10.97 12.37
CA PHE A 229 -1.31 9.94 11.33
C PHE A 229 -0.09 9.00 11.29
N ILE A 230 1.13 9.57 11.26
CA ILE A 230 2.38 8.79 11.20
C ILE A 230 2.52 7.85 12.41
N PRO A 231 2.41 8.33 13.67
CA PRO A 231 2.53 7.45 14.84
C PRO A 231 1.44 6.38 14.88
N ILE A 232 0.20 6.68 14.45
CA ILE A 232 -0.87 5.67 14.36
C ILE A 232 -0.47 4.55 13.40
N CYS A 233 0.01 4.88 12.20
CA CYS A 233 0.45 3.87 11.23
C CYS A 233 1.60 3.03 11.78
N ILE A 234 2.59 3.65 12.41
CA ILE A 234 3.72 2.94 13.04
C ILE A 234 3.22 1.98 14.12
N ILE A 235 2.29 2.41 14.98
CA ILE A 235 1.71 1.56 16.03
C ILE A 235 1.00 0.35 15.41
N ILE A 236 0.17 0.56 14.37
CA ILE A 236 -0.50 -0.54 13.67
C ILE A 236 0.53 -1.54 13.14
N ILE A 237 1.56 -1.05 12.45
CA ILE A 237 2.62 -1.90 11.87
C ILE A 237 3.33 -2.69 12.97
N VAL A 238 3.78 -2.03 14.04
CA VAL A 238 4.53 -2.67 15.12
C VAL A 238 3.66 -3.72 15.83
N VAL A 239 2.42 -3.39 16.18
CA VAL A 239 1.51 -4.30 16.88
C VAL A 239 1.17 -5.51 16.01
N THR A 240 0.86 -5.30 14.73
CA THR A 240 0.50 -6.39 13.79
C THR A 240 1.68 -7.28 13.44
N VAL A 241 2.89 -6.75 13.30
CA VAL A 241 4.10 -7.54 13.06
C VAL A 241 4.47 -8.37 14.29
N ILE A 242 4.49 -7.77 15.49
CA ILE A 242 4.82 -8.48 16.74
C ILE A 242 3.81 -9.60 17.01
N SER A 243 2.52 -9.30 16.88
CA SER A 243 1.46 -10.31 17.06
C SER A 243 1.56 -11.43 16.03
N SER A 244 1.84 -11.11 14.76
CA SER A 244 2.05 -12.12 13.72
C SER A 244 3.24 -13.03 14.02
N ILE A 245 4.37 -12.47 14.48
CA ILE A 245 5.54 -13.26 14.91
C ILE A 245 5.19 -14.17 16.09
N SER A 246 4.47 -13.65 17.09
CA SER A 246 4.06 -14.41 18.27
C SER A 246 3.13 -15.58 17.90
N VAL A 247 2.09 -15.31 17.11
CA VAL A 247 1.14 -16.33 16.64
C VAL A 247 1.86 -17.39 15.81
N PHE A 248 2.76 -16.98 14.90
CA PHE A 248 3.50 -17.92 14.05
C PHE A 248 4.46 -18.80 14.84
N LYS A 249 5.11 -18.26 15.88
CA LYS A 249 6.00 -19.03 16.75
C LYS A 249 5.24 -20.13 17.50
N ASN A 250 4.07 -19.80 18.03
CA ASN A 250 3.25 -20.68 18.86
C ASN A 250 2.40 -21.66 18.04
N LYS A 251 2.24 -21.45 16.73
CA LYS A 251 1.57 -22.41 15.86
C LYS A 251 2.45 -23.61 15.56
N ASP A 252 1.99 -24.78 15.97
CA ASP A 252 2.47 -26.06 15.49
C ASP A 252 1.57 -26.53 14.34
N TYR A 253 2.13 -26.51 13.13
CA TYR A 253 1.46 -26.96 11.91
C TYR A 253 1.55 -28.49 11.72
N LEU A 254 1.78 -29.23 12.81
CA LEU A 254 1.86 -30.69 12.83
C LEU A 254 0.49 -31.36 13.10
N ASN A 255 -0.55 -30.59 13.40
CA ASN A 255 -1.92 -31.07 13.59
C ASN A 255 -2.88 -30.56 12.48
#